data_AF-A0A0L0F0F8-F1
#
_entry.id   AF-A0A0L0F0F8-F1
#
_cell.length_a   1.000
_cell.length_b   1.000
_cell.length_c   1.000
_cell.angle_alpha   90.00
_cell.angle_beta   90.00
_cell.angle_gamma   90.00
#
_symmetry.space_group_name_H-M   'P 1'
#
loop_
_entity.id
_entity.type
_entity.pdbx_description
1 polymer ?
#
loop_
_entity_poly.entity_id
_entity_poly.type
_entity_poly.pdbx_seq_one_letter_code
_entity_poly.pdbx_strand_id
1 'polypeptide(L)'
;MRCIVCSLQVNTRNGLKSLNTGLTTALNFGASVPEAVMILTVGHEIGHNFGSEHDPEGACSPGGLEGDYIMDAHAGDGGLPNNDKFSPCSLESMVAVMDAKAECFVPYPE
;
A
#
# COMPACT_ATOMS: atom_id res chain seq x y z
N MET A 1 -2.94 9.31 7.12
CA MET A 1 -2.96 9.58 5.67
C MET A 1 -4.41 9.86 5.26
N ARG A 2 -4.74 10.89 4.47
CA ARG A 2 -6.10 11.01 3.90
C ARG A 2 -6.18 10.04 2.71
N CYS A 3 -7.06 9.05 2.79
CA CYS A 3 -7.20 7.99 1.78
C CYS A 3 -7.53 8.58 0.41
N ILE A 4 -6.87 8.10 -0.64
CA ILE A 4 -6.83 8.76 -1.94
C ILE A 4 -7.51 7.96 -3.05
N VAL A 5 -7.84 6.68 -2.85
CA VAL A 5 -8.65 5.92 -3.82
C VAL A 5 -9.95 6.66 -4.15
N CYS A 6 -10.32 6.66 -5.43
CA CYS A 6 -11.49 7.37 -5.98
C CYS A 6 -11.58 8.86 -5.66
N SER A 7 -10.49 9.53 -5.28
CA SER A 7 -10.53 10.95 -4.95
C SER A 7 -10.61 11.83 -6.20
N LEU A 8 -11.51 12.81 -6.15
CA LEU A 8 -11.57 13.89 -7.12
C LEU A 8 -10.34 14.81 -7.00
N GLN A 9 -10.14 15.67 -8.00
CA GLN A 9 -9.09 16.68 -7.95
C GLN A 9 -9.31 17.64 -6.77
N VAL A 10 -8.22 17.96 -6.08
CA VAL A 10 -8.21 18.92 -4.98
C VAL A 10 -7.46 20.18 -5.38
N ASN A 11 -7.91 21.32 -4.86
CA ASN A 11 -7.22 22.58 -5.04
C ASN A 11 -6.02 22.65 -4.08
N THR A 12 -4.81 22.72 -4.63
CA THR A 12 -3.56 22.87 -3.88
C THR A 12 -2.95 24.24 -4.14
N ARG A 13 -1.89 24.60 -3.40
CA ARG A 13 -1.14 25.84 -3.65
C ARG A 13 -0.60 25.95 -5.09
N ASN A 14 -0.43 24.82 -5.77
CA ASN A 14 0.10 24.72 -7.14
C ASN A 14 -0.99 24.34 -8.16
N GLY A 15 -2.25 24.71 -7.89
CA GLY A 15 -3.42 24.45 -8.74
C GLY A 15 -4.13 23.13 -8.43
N LEU A 16 -5.04 22.74 -9.32
CA LEU A 16 -5.77 21.48 -9.21
C LEU A 16 -4.82 20.29 -9.37
N LYS A 17 -4.92 19.32 -8.45
CA LYS A 17 -4.12 18.09 -8.45
C LYS A 17 -4.99 16.88 -8.18
N SER A 18 -4.71 15.79 -8.87
CA SER A 18 -5.19 14.46 -8.55
C SER A 18 -4.26 13.84 -7.50
N LEU A 19 -4.82 13.40 -6.36
CA LEU A 19 -4.04 12.76 -5.29
C LEU A 19 -4.14 11.24 -5.31
N ASN A 20 -5.01 10.65 -6.14
CA ASN A 20 -5.15 9.22 -6.38
C ASN A 20 -4.00 8.69 -7.28
N THR A 21 -2.77 8.95 -6.86
CA THR A 21 -1.53 8.68 -7.61
C THR A 21 -0.55 7.92 -6.72
N GLY A 22 0.25 7.04 -7.32
CA GLY A 22 1.38 6.37 -6.66
C GLY A 22 2.62 6.39 -7.54
N LEU A 23 3.79 6.24 -6.93
CA LEU A 23 5.07 6.16 -7.63
C LEU A 23 5.94 5.09 -6.98
N THR A 24 6.57 4.27 -7.81
CA THR A 24 7.52 3.24 -7.39
C THR A 24 8.74 3.24 -8.32
N THR A 25 9.89 2.78 -7.82
CA THR A 25 11.14 2.68 -8.61
C THR A 25 11.70 1.27 -8.53
N ALA A 26 12.17 0.76 -9.68
CA ALA A 26 12.90 -0.51 -9.74
C ALA A 26 14.41 -0.35 -9.50
N LEU A 27 14.86 0.83 -9.05
CA LEU A 27 16.25 1.13 -8.74
C LEU A 27 16.37 1.56 -7.27
N ASN A 28 17.20 0.83 -6.51
CA ASN A 28 17.53 1.16 -5.13
C ASN A 28 19.04 1.05 -4.92
N PHE A 29 19.66 2.06 -4.30
CA PHE A 29 21.12 2.14 -4.11
C PHE A 29 21.96 1.87 -5.38
N GLY A 30 21.45 2.28 -6.55
CA GLY A 30 22.12 2.08 -7.84
C GLY A 30 22.02 0.66 -8.43
N ALA A 31 21.29 -0.24 -7.78
CA ALA A 31 21.05 -1.61 -8.22
C ALA A 31 19.57 -1.83 -8.60
N SER A 32 19.33 -2.70 -9.59
CA SER A 32 17.98 -3.11 -9.94
C SER A 32 17.37 -3.92 -8.80
N VAL A 33 16.16 -3.55 -8.40
CA VAL A 33 15.35 -4.29 -7.43
C VAL A 33 14.79 -5.55 -8.12
N PRO A 34 14.84 -6.73 -7.49
CA PRO A 34 14.22 -7.94 -8.02
C PRO A 34 12.71 -7.77 -8.25
N GLU A 35 12.16 -8.41 -9.29
CA GLU A 35 10.74 -8.29 -9.67
C GLU A 35 9.80 -8.62 -8.50
N ALA A 36 10.08 -9.66 -7.72
CA ALA A 36 9.26 -10.04 -6.56
C ALA A 36 9.17 -8.89 -5.53
N VAL A 37 10.31 -8.29 -5.16
CA VAL A 37 10.35 -7.14 -4.24
C VAL A 37 9.65 -5.91 -4.83
N MET A 38 9.76 -5.73 -6.15
CA MET A 38 9.06 -4.66 -6.86
C MET A 38 7.54 -4.83 -6.78
N ILE A 39 7.01 -6.03 -6.96
CA ILE A 39 5.57 -6.32 -6.84
C ILE A 39 5.08 -6.00 -5.42
N LEU A 40 5.85 -6.38 -4.40
CA LEU A 40 5.52 -6.05 -3.00
C LEU A 40 5.56 -4.54 -2.75
N THR A 41 6.55 -3.85 -3.31
CA THR A 41 6.64 -2.38 -3.23
C THR A 41 5.42 -1.72 -3.89
N VAL A 42 4.99 -2.18 -5.06
CA VAL A 42 3.75 -1.68 -5.68
C VAL A 42 2.55 -1.98 -4.79
N GLY A 43 2.47 -3.18 -4.21
CA GLY A 43 1.40 -3.55 -3.28
C GLY A 43 1.35 -2.65 -2.03
N HIS A 44 2.50 -2.28 -1.48
CA HIS A 44 2.62 -1.32 -0.38
C HIS A 44 2.02 0.05 -0.73
N GLU A 45 2.40 0.61 -1.88
CA GLU A 45 1.89 1.92 -2.32
C GLU A 45 0.39 1.86 -2.67
N ILE A 46 -0.09 0.73 -3.20
CA ILE A 46 -1.52 0.49 -3.37
C ILE A 46 -2.20 0.45 -2.00
N GLY A 47 -1.61 -0.21 -1.00
CA GLY A 47 -2.15 -0.26 0.36
C GLY A 47 -2.34 1.13 0.97
N HIS A 48 -1.39 2.05 0.77
CA HIS A 48 -1.55 3.45 1.13
C HIS A 48 -2.71 4.14 0.38
N ASN A 49 -2.92 3.85 -0.91
CA ASN A 49 -4.05 4.40 -1.67
C ASN A 49 -5.41 3.95 -1.09
N PHE A 50 -5.48 2.68 -0.65
CA PHE A 50 -6.62 2.10 0.04
C PHE A 50 -6.74 2.52 1.52
N GLY A 51 -5.79 3.32 2.01
CA GLY A 51 -5.87 4.00 3.30
C GLY A 51 -5.24 3.26 4.47
N SER A 52 -4.47 2.20 4.23
CA SER A 52 -3.62 1.65 5.28
C SER A 52 -2.46 2.60 5.57
N GLU A 53 -2.20 2.86 6.84
CA GLU A 53 -0.91 3.41 7.29
C GLU A 53 0.12 2.27 7.41
N HIS A 54 1.33 2.61 7.87
CA HIS A 54 2.31 1.59 8.21
C HIS A 54 1.82 0.75 9.39
N ASP A 55 2.14 -0.55 9.36
CA ASP A 55 1.76 -1.46 10.42
C ASP A 55 2.42 -1.05 11.76
N PRO A 56 1.67 -1.04 12.88
CA PRO A 56 2.23 -0.77 14.18
C PRO A 56 3.02 -1.97 14.71
N GLU A 57 4.01 -1.70 15.57
CA GLU A 57 4.77 -2.73 16.27
C GLU A 57 3.84 -3.72 17.01
N GLY A 58 4.25 -4.99 17.05
CA GLY A 58 3.53 -6.05 17.76
C GLY A 58 2.81 -7.00 16.81
N ALA A 59 1.49 -7.12 16.96
CA ALA A 59 0.71 -8.15 16.25
C ALA A 59 0.69 -7.98 14.72
N CYS A 60 0.87 -6.75 14.22
CA CYS A 60 0.84 -6.41 12.79
C CYS A 60 2.23 -6.29 12.15
N SER A 61 3.30 -6.35 12.97
CA SER A 61 4.70 -6.47 12.50
C SER A 61 5.39 -7.58 13.32
N PRO A 62 5.07 -8.86 13.06
CA PRO A 62 5.54 -9.98 13.88
C PRO A 62 7.01 -10.35 13.64
N GLY A 63 7.60 -9.96 12.50
CA GLY A 63 8.97 -10.26 12.10
C GLY A 63 9.32 -11.75 12.17
N GLY A 64 10.58 -12.04 12.51
CA GLY A 64 11.06 -13.40 12.74
C GLY A 64 10.99 -14.30 11.50
N LEU A 65 10.57 -15.55 11.69
CA LEU A 65 10.50 -16.55 10.61
C LEU A 65 9.31 -16.34 9.67
N GLU A 66 8.27 -15.65 10.13
CA GLU A 66 7.09 -15.34 9.32
C GLU A 66 7.28 -14.05 8.52
N GLY A 67 8.17 -13.17 8.98
CA GLY A 67 8.41 -11.86 8.41
C GLY A 67 7.29 -10.87 8.72
N ASP A 68 7.53 -9.62 8.37
CA ASP A 68 6.52 -8.57 8.50
C ASP A 68 5.55 -8.56 7.31
N TYR A 69 4.39 -7.94 7.51
CA TYR A 69 3.38 -7.78 6.46
C TYR A 69 3.77 -6.67 5.49
N ILE A 70 3.06 -6.61 4.35
CA ILE A 70 3.39 -5.70 3.25
C ILE A 70 3.39 -4.20 3.64
N MET A 71 2.68 -3.83 4.71
CA MET A 71 2.61 -2.44 5.19
C MET A 71 3.61 -2.11 6.29
N ASP A 72 4.58 -2.99 6.57
CA ASP A 72 5.68 -2.64 7.46
C ASP A 72 6.44 -1.41 6.93
N ALA A 73 6.94 -0.57 7.85
CA ALA A 73 7.69 0.63 7.49
C ALA A 73 9.08 0.32 6.90
N HIS A 74 9.61 -0.88 7.13
CA HIS A 74 10.89 -1.33 6.61
C HIS A 74 10.71 -2.26 5.42
N ALA A 75 11.52 -2.05 4.37
CA ALA A 75 11.48 -2.91 3.20
C ALA A 75 12.02 -4.33 3.55
N GLY A 76 11.14 -5.33 3.44
CA GLY A 76 11.51 -6.74 3.48
C GLY A 76 12.16 -7.21 2.18
N ASP A 77 12.84 -8.37 2.24
CA ASP A 77 13.39 -9.04 1.06
C ASP A 77 12.33 -9.80 0.23
N GLY A 78 11.10 -9.86 0.74
CA GLY A 78 9.96 -10.49 0.08
C GLY A 78 9.96 -12.01 0.13
N GLY A 79 10.86 -12.62 0.89
CA GLY A 79 11.03 -14.07 0.95
C GLY A 79 10.21 -14.76 2.04
N LEU A 80 9.59 -14.01 2.95
CA LEU A 80 8.95 -14.56 4.15
C LEU A 80 7.43 -14.67 4.03
N PRO A 81 6.80 -15.62 4.74
CA PRO A 81 5.37 -15.96 4.62
C PRO A 81 4.35 -14.82 4.72
N ASN A 82 4.68 -13.70 5.38
CA ASN A 82 3.77 -12.56 5.53
C ASN A 82 4.01 -11.44 4.51
N ASN A 83 5.14 -11.45 3.80
CA ASN A 83 5.53 -10.30 2.98
C ASN A 83 4.56 -10.02 1.81
N ASP A 84 3.79 -11.02 1.38
CA ASP A 84 2.78 -10.93 0.32
C ASP A 84 1.34 -10.74 0.86
N LYS A 85 1.18 -10.48 2.16
CA LYS A 85 -0.11 -10.32 2.83
C LYS A 85 -0.25 -8.95 3.47
N PHE A 86 -1.49 -8.48 3.55
CA PHE A 86 -1.87 -7.37 4.42
C PHE A 86 -2.11 -7.86 5.84
N SER A 87 -1.67 -7.07 6.84
CA SER A 87 -1.90 -7.39 8.24
C SER A 87 -3.38 -7.20 8.61
N PRO A 88 -3.84 -7.73 9.76
CA PRO A 88 -5.16 -7.40 10.28
C PRO A 88 -5.40 -5.90 10.46
N CYS A 89 -4.37 -5.14 10.87
CA CYS A 89 -4.44 -3.68 11.03
C CYS A 89 -4.63 -2.97 9.68
N SER A 90 -3.90 -3.41 8.65
CA SER A 90 -4.03 -2.86 7.31
C SER A 90 -5.44 -3.11 6.76
N LEU A 91 -5.93 -4.34 6.88
CA LEU A 91 -7.24 -4.74 6.39
C LEU A 91 -8.38 -3.95 7.05
N GLU A 92 -8.32 -3.74 8.37
CA GLU A 92 -9.31 -2.94 9.09
C GLU A 92 -9.41 -1.51 8.52
N SER A 93 -8.26 -0.88 8.27
CA SER A 93 -8.19 0.47 7.69
C SER A 93 -8.73 0.51 6.26
N MET A 94 -8.38 -0.49 5.44
CA MET A 94 -8.80 -0.57 4.05
C MET A 94 -10.30 -0.80 3.90
N VAL A 95 -10.89 -1.68 4.72
CA VAL A 95 -12.33 -1.95 4.71
C VAL A 95 -13.12 -0.67 4.98
N ALA A 96 -12.72 0.11 5.99
CA ALA A 96 -13.39 1.37 6.30
C ALA A 96 -13.36 2.38 5.14
N VAL A 97 -12.29 2.38 4.33
CA VAL A 97 -12.19 3.23 3.14
C VAL A 97 -13.05 2.72 2.01
N MET A 98 -13.05 1.41 1.77
CA MET A 98 -13.86 0.80 0.72
C MET A 98 -15.36 1.04 0.97
N ASP A 99 -15.81 0.94 2.23
CA ASP A 99 -17.18 1.25 2.62
C ASP A 99 -17.56 2.71 2.35
N ALA A 100 -16.59 3.63 2.40
CA ALA A 100 -16.83 5.07 2.28
C ALA A 100 -16.53 5.66 0.88
N LYS A 101 -15.68 5.03 0.07
CA LYS A 101 -15.08 5.64 -1.14
C LYS A 101 -15.07 4.74 -2.38
N ALA A 102 -15.74 3.60 -2.41
CA ALA A 102 -15.72 2.68 -3.55
C ALA A 102 -16.45 3.17 -4.83
N GLU A 103 -16.82 4.45 -4.92
CA GLU A 103 -17.69 5.01 -5.97
C GLU A 103 -17.14 4.91 -7.40
N CYS A 104 -15.82 4.75 -7.56
CA CYS A 104 -15.17 4.67 -8.88
C CYS A 104 -14.81 3.24 -9.31
N PHE A 105 -15.12 2.23 -8.50
CA PHE A 105 -14.88 0.83 -8.89
C PHE A 105 -15.95 0.38 -9.88
N VAL A 106 -15.51 -0.38 -10.88
CA VAL A 106 -16.39 -1.00 -11.89
C VAL A 106 -16.45 -2.52 -11.64
N PRO A 107 -17.56 -3.18 -12.02
CA PRO A 107 -17.64 -4.64 -11.95
C PRO A 107 -16.48 -5.30 -12.71
N TYR A 108 -16.04 -6.46 -12.24
CA TYR A 108 -15.06 -7.27 -12.97
C TYR A 108 -15.64 -7.63 -14.35
N PRO A 109 -14.90 -7.45 -15.45
CA PRO A 109 -15.37 -7.86 -16.77
C PRO A 109 -15.54 -9.39 -16.78
N GLU A 110 -16.73 -9.87 -17.13
CA GLU A 110 -17.00 -11.29 -17.35
C GLU A 110 -16.16 -11.88 -18.50
#